data_AF-A0A3S1G513-F1
#
_entry.id   AF-A0A3S1G513-F1
#
_cell.length_a   1.000
_cell.length_b   1.000
_cell.length_c   1.000
_cell.angle_alpha   90.00
_cell.angle_beta   90.00
_cell.angle_gamma   90.00
#
_symmetry.space_group_name_H-M   'P 1'
#
loop_
_entity.id
_entity.type
_entity.pdbx_description
1 polymer ?
#
loop_
_entity_poly.entity_id
_entity_poly.type
_entity_poly.pdbx_seq_one_letter_code
_entity_poly.pdbx_strand_id
1 'polypeptide(L)'
;MASAGNKSRALPWALVTPALAWTCAFFVLPFIAMGFSSLTAHEGGGFTLANYSQFFTDPSYWRAMVNSLEVTGTVTVISILLAYP
;
A
#
# COMPACT_ATOMS: atom_id res chain seq x y z
N MET A 1 -42.30 -12.90 -20.63
CA MET A 1 -41.86 -12.22 -19.38
C MET A 1 -40.36 -12.48 -19.21
N ALA A 2 -39.55 -11.46 -19.49
CA ALA A 2 -38.11 -11.57 -19.62
C ALA A 2 -37.41 -11.60 -18.25
N SER A 3 -36.76 -12.72 -17.93
CA SER A 3 -35.70 -12.75 -16.91
C SER A 3 -34.35 -12.56 -17.62
N ALA A 4 -33.99 -11.29 -17.83
CA ALA A 4 -32.71 -10.89 -18.42
C ALA A 4 -31.98 -9.91 -17.47
N GLY A 5 -31.93 -10.25 -16.18
CA GLY A 5 -31.30 -9.43 -15.14
C GLY A 5 -30.18 -10.16 -14.42
N ASN A 6 -29.04 -10.41 -15.10
CA ASN A 6 -27.71 -10.56 -14.46
C ASN A 6 -26.57 -10.91 -15.43
N LYS A 7 -26.87 -11.42 -16.63
CA LYS A 7 -25.83 -11.95 -17.54
C LYS A 7 -24.97 -10.86 -18.20
N SER A 8 -25.51 -9.65 -18.36
CA SER A 8 -24.82 -8.52 -19.04
C SER A 8 -23.72 -7.87 -18.18
N ARG A 9 -23.80 -7.98 -16.85
CA ARG A 9 -22.77 -7.49 -15.91
C ARG A 9 -21.81 -8.59 -15.46
N ALA A 10 -22.25 -9.84 -15.40
CA ALA A 10 -21.40 -10.95 -14.97
C ALA A 10 -20.30 -11.29 -16.00
N LEU A 11 -20.58 -11.16 -17.30
CA LEU A 11 -19.62 -11.47 -18.37
C LEU A 11 -18.38 -10.55 -18.37
N PRO A 12 -18.49 -9.20 -18.29
CA PRO A 12 -17.31 -8.35 -18.18
C PRO A 12 -16.54 -8.58 -16.87
N TRP A 13 -17.23 -8.81 -15.75
CA TRP A 13 -16.54 -9.14 -14.49
C TRP A 13 -15.83 -10.48 -14.52
N ALA A 14 -16.39 -11.49 -15.21
CA ALA A 14 -15.75 -12.80 -15.38
C ALA A 14 -14.49 -12.76 -16.27
N LEU A 15 -14.40 -11.79 -17.18
CA LEU A 15 -13.21 -11.53 -17.99
C LEU A 15 -12.15 -10.71 -17.23
N VAL A 16 -12.59 -9.82 -16.33
CA VAL A 16 -11.69 -8.97 -15.54
C VAL A 16 -11.17 -9.70 -14.30
N THR A 17 -11.92 -10.63 -13.71
CA THR A 17 -11.48 -11.42 -12.54
C THR A 17 -10.15 -12.15 -12.73
N PRO A 18 -9.84 -12.84 -13.84
CA PRO A 18 -8.52 -13.48 -13.99
C PRO A 18 -7.38 -12.46 -14.06
N ALA A 19 -7.58 -11.32 -14.73
CA ALA A 19 -6.58 -10.25 -14.78
C ALA A 19 -6.37 -9.58 -13.42
N LEU A 20 -7.45 -9.31 -12.68
CA LEU A 20 -7.40 -8.80 -11.31
C LEU A 20 -6.79 -9.83 -10.35
N ALA A 21 -7.16 -11.10 -10.45
CA ALA A 21 -6.62 -12.17 -9.62
C ALA A 21 -5.11 -12.31 -9.84
N TRP A 22 -4.65 -12.23 -11.09
CA TRP A 22 -3.22 -12.24 -11.40
C TRP A 22 -2.50 -11.01 -10.85
N THR A 23 -3.06 -9.82 -11.07
CA THR A 23 -2.50 -8.57 -10.54
C THR A 23 -2.43 -8.61 -9.02
N CYS A 24 -3.52 -9.02 -8.36
CA CYS A 24 -3.55 -9.17 -6.91
C CYS A 24 -2.58 -10.25 -6.43
N ALA A 25 -2.45 -11.39 -7.11
CA ALA A 25 -1.48 -12.40 -6.72
C ALA A 25 -0.06 -11.83 -6.77
N PHE A 26 0.36 -11.25 -7.90
CA PHE A 26 1.72 -10.75 -8.05
C PHE A 26 2.00 -9.44 -7.31
N PHE A 27 0.98 -8.64 -7.01
CA PHE A 27 1.11 -7.43 -6.23
C PHE A 27 1.02 -7.74 -4.74
N VAL A 28 -0.06 -8.38 -4.28
CA VAL A 28 -0.32 -8.62 -2.85
C VAL A 28 0.64 -9.67 -2.26
N LEU A 29 1.03 -10.72 -2.99
CA LEU A 29 1.98 -11.72 -2.46
C LEU A 29 3.31 -11.13 -1.99
N PRO A 30 4.02 -10.28 -2.77
CA PRO A 30 5.25 -9.68 -2.26
C PRO A 30 4.99 -8.72 -1.10
N PHE A 31 3.85 -8.03 -1.03
CA PHE A 31 3.50 -7.23 0.16
C PHE A 31 3.26 -8.09 1.39
N ILE A 32 2.60 -9.24 1.24
CA ILE A 32 2.44 -10.21 2.32
C ILE A 32 3.80 -10.73 2.77
N ALA A 33 4.67 -11.13 1.83
CA ALA A 33 6.02 -11.59 2.12
C ALA A 33 6.86 -10.50 2.83
N MET A 34 6.74 -9.25 2.39
CA MET A 34 7.38 -8.10 3.03
C MET A 34 6.83 -7.84 4.43
N GLY A 35 5.52 -7.98 4.62
CA GLY A 35 4.87 -7.87 5.93
C GLY A 35 5.34 -8.95 6.89
N PHE A 36 5.42 -10.21 6.45
CA PHE A 36 6.02 -11.28 7.24
C PHE A 36 7.48 -11.00 7.56
N SER A 37 8.29 -10.61 6.58
CA SER A 37 9.69 -10.21 6.78
C SER A 37 9.86 -9.05 7.76
N SER A 38 8.93 -8.08 7.75
CA SER A 38 8.91 -6.97 8.70
C SER A 38 8.65 -7.43 10.14
N LEU A 39 7.94 -8.54 10.31
CA LEU A 39 7.53 -9.08 11.60
C LEU A 39 8.43 -10.22 12.09
N THR A 40 9.29 -10.80 11.25
CA THR A 40 10.27 -11.83 11.64
C THR A 40 11.66 -11.24 11.86
N ALA A 41 12.34 -11.72 12.91
CA ALA A 41 13.74 -11.41 13.14
C ALA A 41 14.60 -12.07 12.05
N HIS A 42 15.49 -11.32 11.42
CA HIS A 42 16.37 -11.81 10.36
C HIS A 42 17.26 -13.00 10.80
N GLU A 43 17.54 -13.11 12.12
CA GLU A 43 18.48 -14.09 12.68
C GLU A 43 17.85 -15.22 13.53
N GLY A 44 16.52 -15.38 13.56
CA GLY A 44 15.96 -16.42 14.44
C GLY A 44 14.56 -16.91 14.14
N GLY A 45 13.89 -16.44 13.09
CA GLY A 45 12.55 -16.90 12.71
C GLY A 45 11.45 -16.60 13.76
N GLY A 46 11.79 -15.95 14.87
CA GLY A 46 10.85 -15.50 15.88
C GLY A 46 10.10 -14.25 15.43
N PHE A 47 8.82 -14.19 15.75
CA PHE A 47 8.01 -12.99 15.58
C PHE A 47 8.54 -11.91 16.53
N THR A 48 9.05 -10.80 15.99
CA THR A 48 9.62 -9.71 16.77
C THR A 48 9.11 -8.37 16.28
N LEU A 49 8.75 -7.50 17.23
CA LEU A 49 8.50 -6.09 16.94
C LEU A 49 9.79 -5.24 17.06
N ALA A 50 10.94 -5.87 17.35
CA ALA A 50 12.23 -5.16 17.45
C ALA A 50 12.64 -4.49 16.12
N ASN A 51 12.20 -4.99 14.97
CA ASN A 51 12.42 -4.32 13.68
C ASN A 51 11.77 -2.92 13.65
N TYR A 52 10.66 -2.72 14.37
CA TYR A 52 10.00 -1.41 14.46
C TYR A 52 10.65 -0.50 15.50
N SER A 53 11.35 -1.03 16.51
CA SER A 53 12.00 -0.18 17.50
C SER A 53 13.13 0.66 16.88
N GLN A 54 13.80 0.16 15.85
CA GLN A 54 14.80 0.93 15.09
C GLN A 54 14.21 2.21 14.48
N PHE A 55 12.96 2.16 14.00
CA PHE A 55 12.27 3.33 13.45
C PHE A 55 12.06 4.44 14.48
N PHE A 56 11.77 4.08 15.73
CA PHE A 56 11.54 5.04 16.82
C PHE A 56 12.82 5.44 17.56
N THR A 57 13.87 4.61 17.51
CA THR A 57 15.11 4.83 18.27
C THR A 57 16.16 5.60 17.46
N ASP A 58 16.16 5.48 16.13
CA ASP A 58 17.10 6.18 15.27
C ASP A 58 16.59 7.59 14.89
N PRO A 59 17.28 8.67 15.29
CA PRO A 59 16.87 10.03 14.97
C PRO A 59 16.84 10.32 13.46
N SER A 60 17.56 9.54 12.64
CA SER A 60 17.61 9.73 11.19
C SER A 60 16.30 9.34 10.51
N TYR A 61 15.66 8.24 10.92
CA TYR A 61 14.35 7.82 10.39
C TYR A 61 13.27 8.84 10.73
N TRP A 62 13.27 9.36 11.97
CA TRP A 62 12.33 10.39 12.37
C TRP A 62 12.48 11.68 11.55
N ARG A 63 13.72 12.15 11.37
CA ARG A 63 14.02 13.32 10.53
C ARG A 63 13.60 13.11 9.08
N ALA A 64 13.90 11.95 8.50
CA ALA A 64 13.51 11.63 7.13
C ALA A 64 11.98 11.63 6.95
N MET A 65 11.24 11.09 7.93
CA MET A 65 9.78 11.09 7.94
C MET A 65 9.22 12.51 7.99
N VAL A 66 9.69 13.33 8.94
CA VAL A 66 9.23 14.72 9.09
C VAL A 66 9.57 15.53 7.84
N ASN A 67 10.79 15.44 7.31
CA ASN A 67 11.17 16.13 6.08
C ASN A 67 10.27 15.75 4.90
N SER A 68 9.91 14.48 4.76
CA SER A 68 9.02 14.02 3.68
C SER A 68 7.61 14.57 3.82
N LEU A 69 7.09 14.62 5.05
CA LEU A 69 5.78 15.22 5.36
C LEU A 69 5.80 16.73 5.15
N GLU A 70 6.87 17.41 5.55
CA GLU A 70 7.05 18.85 5.39
C GLU A 70 7.09 19.24 3.91
N VAL A 71 7.89 18.53 3.10
CA VAL A 71 7.96 18.75 1.64
C VAL A 71 6.60 18.50 1.00
N THR A 72 5.96 17.38 1.32
CA THR A 72 4.64 17.05 0.74
C THR A 72 3.60 18.08 1.13
N GLY A 73 3.54 18.46 2.41
CA GLY A 73 2.63 19.48 2.92
C GLY A 73 2.85 20.84 2.26
N THR A 74 4.11 21.25 2.13
CA THR A 74 4.49 22.50 1.46
C THR A 74 4.04 22.49 0.00
N VAL A 75 4.31 21.40 -0.73
CA VAL A 75 3.88 21.23 -2.12
C VAL A 75 2.36 21.25 -2.23
N THR A 76 1.63 20.58 -1.33
CA THR A 76 0.16 20.59 -1.31
C THR A 76 -0.38 22.00 -1.10
N VAL A 77 0.14 22.74 -0.12
CA VAL A 77 -0.30 24.12 0.17
C VAL A 77 -0.01 25.04 -1.01
N ILE A 78 1.21 25.02 -1.56
CA ILE A 78 1.58 25.83 -2.73
C ILE A 78 0.69 25.48 -3.92
N SER A 79 0.45 24.19 -4.17
CA SER A 79 -0.40 23.74 -5.28
C SER A 79 -1.84 24.25 -5.13
N ILE A 80 -2.40 24.24 -3.92
CA ILE A 80 -3.75 24.79 -3.65
C ILE A 80 -3.77 26.30 -3.91
N LEU A 81 -2.77 27.03 -3.41
CA LEU A 81 -2.67 28.48 -3.57
C LEU A 81 -2.49 28.89 -5.05
N LEU A 82 -1.77 28.10 -5.84
CA LEU A 82 -1.58 28.35 -7.27
C LEU A 82 -2.79 27.90 -8.12
N ALA A 83 -3.48 26.84 -7.71
CA ALA A 83 -4.63 26.29 -8.45
C ALA A 83 -5.90 27.15 -8.30
N TYR A 84 -6.01 27.92 -7.22
CA TYR A 84 -7.04 28.94 -7.03
C TYR A 84 -6.43 30.35 -7.18
N PRO A 85 -6.23 30.85 -8.41
CA PRO A 85 -5.95 32.27 -8.64
C PRO A 85 -7.14 33.15 -8.30
#